data_AF-A0A4Y4C1A5-F1
#
_entry.id   AF-A0A4Y4C1A5-F1
#
_cell.length_a   1.000
_cell.length_b   1.000
_cell.length_c   1.000
_cell.angle_alpha   90.00
_cell.angle_beta   90.00
_cell.angle_gamma   90.00
#
_symmetry.space_group_name_H-M   'P 1'
#
loop_
_entity.id
_entity.type
_entity.pdbx_description
1 polymer ?
#
loop_
_entity_poly.entity_id
_entity_poly.type
_entity_poly.pdbx_seq_one_letter_code
_entity_poly.pdbx_strand_id
1 'polypeptide(L)'
;MSSAPGSDSPPAASLMHHIVGWSAGGRTDLDNFTFAAPPQHALVDDTQTDPDRWWTHVAPPESGRRVDRIPPQSADPDRAPVHNDHPTVWRHPGVTRRRRFRDRDLNGEDPADSDTP
;
A
#
# COMPACT_ATOMS: atom_id res chain seq x y z
N MET A 1 3.93 -3.72 5.14
CA MET A 1 3.98 -4.97 4.37
C MET A 1 3.92 -4.59 2.91
N SER A 2 4.43 -5.43 2.02
CA SER A 2 4.19 -5.27 0.59
C SER A 2 2.68 -5.11 0.32
N SER A 3 2.33 -4.14 -0.51
CA SER A 3 0.97 -3.93 -1.02
C SER A 3 0.66 -4.79 -2.25
N ALA A 4 1.65 -5.52 -2.77
CA ALA A 4 1.44 -6.39 -3.92
C ALA A 4 0.50 -7.55 -3.54
N PRO A 5 -0.51 -7.87 -4.38
CA PRO A 5 -1.46 -8.93 -4.09
C PRO A 5 -0.76 -10.28 -3.84
N GLY A 6 -1.22 -11.02 -2.83
CA GLY A 6 -0.68 -12.34 -2.48
C GLY A 6 0.71 -12.31 -1.80
N SER A 7 1.32 -11.15 -1.59
CA SER A 7 2.62 -11.04 -0.94
C SER A 7 2.48 -11.09 0.58
N ASP A 8 3.29 -11.91 1.24
CA ASP A 8 3.42 -11.93 2.68
C ASP A 8 4.61 -11.09 3.22
N SER A 9 5.33 -10.40 2.31
CA SER A 9 6.64 -9.82 2.60
C SER A 9 6.58 -8.65 3.60
N PRO A 10 7.42 -8.65 4.65
CA PRO A 10 7.44 -7.59 5.64
C PRO A 10 7.96 -6.26 5.05
N PRO A 11 7.62 -5.11 5.65
CA PRO A 11 8.13 -3.81 5.18
C PRO A 11 9.66 -3.76 5.06
N ALA A 12 10.39 -4.37 6.00
CA ALA A 12 11.86 -4.40 6.01
C ALA A 12 12.48 -5.18 4.83
N ALA A 13 11.71 -6.06 4.17
CA ALA A 13 12.12 -6.80 2.99
C ALA A 13 11.44 -6.27 1.71
N SER A 14 10.75 -5.13 1.79
CA SER A 14 10.04 -4.52 0.67
C SER A 14 10.77 -3.26 0.21
N LEU A 15 10.62 -2.93 -1.06
CA LEU A 15 11.07 -1.67 -1.64
C LEU A 15 9.97 -0.61 -1.51
N MET A 16 10.39 0.64 -1.30
CA MET A 16 9.48 1.78 -1.38
C MET A 16 9.25 2.12 -2.85
N HIS A 17 7.99 2.31 -3.22
CA HIS A 17 7.53 2.49 -4.57
C HIS A 17 6.59 3.70 -4.66
N HIS A 18 6.80 4.56 -5.64
CA HIS A 18 5.90 5.68 -5.89
C HIS A 18 4.58 5.16 -6.48
N ILE A 19 3.43 5.61 -5.97
CA ILE A 19 2.12 5.23 -6.52
C ILE A 19 1.90 5.99 -7.83
N VAL A 20 2.12 7.30 -7.82
CA VAL A 20 2.29 8.12 -9.02
C VAL A 20 3.78 8.25 -9.31
N GLY A 21 4.23 7.74 -10.45
CA GLY A 21 5.65 7.70 -10.81
C GLY A 21 6.34 9.07 -10.71
N TRP A 22 7.58 9.08 -10.23
CA TRP A 22 8.38 10.30 -10.05
C TRP A 22 8.55 11.08 -11.36
N SER A 23 8.80 10.38 -12.47
CA SER A 23 8.94 10.97 -13.81
C SER A 23 7.64 11.62 -14.32
N ALA A 24 6.48 11.20 -13.80
CA ALA A 24 5.18 11.78 -14.10
C ALA A 24 4.80 12.94 -13.16
N GLY A 25 5.75 13.43 -12.33
CA GLY A 25 5.53 14.51 -11.38
C GLY A 25 5.03 14.04 -10.00
N GLY A 26 5.06 12.74 -9.73
CA GLY A 26 4.73 12.19 -8.41
C GLY A 26 5.64 12.74 -7.31
N ARG A 27 5.04 13.14 -6.19
CA ARG A 27 5.78 13.70 -5.05
C ARG A 27 6.56 12.61 -4.33
N THR A 28 7.72 12.98 -3.78
CA THR A 28 8.50 12.13 -2.86
C THR A 28 8.05 12.43 -1.44
N ASP A 29 6.93 11.84 -1.03
CA ASP A 29 6.39 11.96 0.32
C ASP A 29 5.69 10.67 0.73
N LEU A 30 5.40 10.59 2.03
CA LEU A 30 4.78 9.40 2.58
C LEU A 30 3.45 9.07 1.93
N ASP A 31 2.70 10.06 1.43
CA ASP A 31 1.36 9.88 0.83
C ASP A 31 1.40 9.23 -0.54
N ASN A 32 2.41 9.55 -1.34
CA ASN A 32 2.65 8.94 -2.64
C ASN A 32 3.49 7.65 -2.59
N PHE A 33 3.84 7.14 -1.41
CA PHE A 33 4.60 5.90 -1.28
C PHE A 33 3.76 4.70 -0.86
N THR A 34 4.14 3.54 -1.41
CA THR A 34 3.73 2.22 -0.95
C THR A 34 4.93 1.28 -0.87
N PHE A 35 4.76 0.14 -0.21
CA PHE A 35 5.76 -0.93 -0.22
C PHE A 35 5.42 -1.96 -1.29
N ALA A 36 6.44 -2.49 -1.96
CA ALA A 36 6.33 -3.60 -2.90
C ALA A 36 7.47 -4.60 -2.68
N ALA A 37 7.15 -5.89 -2.62
CA ALA A 37 8.17 -6.94 -2.59
C ALA A 37 9.01 -6.91 -3.89
N PRO A 38 10.32 -7.18 -3.84
CA PRO A 38 11.20 -7.00 -5.00
C PRO A 38 10.74 -7.68 -6.30
N PRO A 39 10.26 -8.95 -6.30
CA PRO A 39 9.79 -9.59 -7.54
C PRO A 39 8.59 -8.86 -8.15
N GLN A 40 7.61 -8.47 -7.34
CA GLN A 40 6.43 -7.75 -7.80
C GLN A 40 6.75 -6.30 -8.18
N HIS A 41 7.71 -5.66 -7.50
CA HIS A 41 8.17 -4.31 -7.85
C HIS A 41 8.71 -4.27 -9.29
N ALA A 42 9.47 -5.28 -9.71
CA ALA A 42 10.02 -5.36 -11.06
C ALA A 42 8.97 -5.58 -12.16
N LEU A 43 7.73 -5.94 -11.79
CA LEU A 43 6.63 -6.16 -12.74
C LEU A 43 5.72 -4.93 -12.91
N VAL A 44 5.94 -3.87 -12.13
CA VAL A 44 5.17 -2.63 -12.26
C VAL A 44 5.67 -1.81 -13.44
N ASP A 45 4.74 -1.30 -14.24
CA ASP A 45 5.00 -0.28 -15.26
C ASP A 45 4.46 1.07 -14.78
N ASP A 46 5.38 1.95 -14.35
CA ASP A 46 5.06 3.30 -13.87
C ASP A 46 4.51 4.21 -14.97
N THR A 47 4.78 3.90 -16.24
CA THR A 47 4.27 4.69 -17.38
C THR A 47 2.83 4.35 -17.71
N GLN A 48 2.35 3.20 -17.23
CA GLN A 48 1.00 2.69 -17.49
C GLN A 48 0.69 2.59 -18.98
N THR A 49 1.66 2.10 -19.76
CA THR A 49 1.54 1.95 -21.21
C THR A 49 1.47 0.49 -21.63
N ASP A 50 2.06 -0.42 -20.86
CA ASP A 50 1.98 -1.86 -21.12
C ASP A 50 0.78 -2.47 -20.37
N PRO A 51 -0.28 -2.91 -21.07
CA PRO A 51 -1.46 -3.47 -20.41
C PRO A 51 -1.22 -4.86 -19.81
N ASP A 52 -0.11 -5.53 -20.16
CA ASP A 52 0.31 -6.80 -19.56
C ASP A 52 1.30 -6.62 -18.39
N ARG A 53 1.43 -5.38 -17.90
CA ARG A 53 2.16 -5.05 -16.67
C ARG A 53 1.22 -4.64 -15.55
N TRP A 54 1.74 -4.73 -14.32
CA TRP A 54 1.04 -4.22 -13.15
C TRP A 54 1.08 -2.70 -13.14
N TRP A 55 -0.04 -2.05 -12.82
CA TRP A 55 -0.06 -0.61 -12.55
C TRP A 55 -0.44 -0.32 -11.09
N THR A 56 -0.12 0.89 -10.66
CA THR A 56 -0.39 1.41 -9.32
C THR A 56 -1.20 2.69 -9.44
N HIS A 57 -2.36 2.74 -8.80
CA HIS A 57 -3.19 3.93 -8.69
C HIS A 57 -3.36 4.32 -7.23
N VAL A 58 -3.58 5.60 -6.96
CA VAL A 58 -4.01 6.05 -5.63
C VAL A 58 -5.43 5.55 -5.44
N ALA A 59 -5.66 4.78 -4.38
CA ALA A 59 -6.99 4.27 -4.10
C ALA A 59 -7.95 5.42 -3.74
N PRO A 60 -9.24 5.34 -4.09
CA PRO A 60 -10.22 6.33 -3.68
C PRO A 60 -10.27 6.49 -2.15
N PRO A 61 -10.35 7.71 -1.60
CA PRO A 61 -10.31 7.94 -0.16
C PRO A 61 -11.35 7.12 0.64
N GLU A 62 -12.54 6.94 0.09
CA GLU A 62 -13.65 6.18 0.67
C GLU A 62 -13.36 4.68 0.85
N SER A 63 -12.37 4.14 0.14
CA SER A 63 -11.99 2.72 0.25
C SER A 63 -11.27 2.39 1.56
N GLY A 64 -10.71 3.40 2.24
CA GLY A 64 -9.79 3.22 3.37
C GLY A 64 -8.47 2.54 2.98
N ARG A 65 -8.25 2.31 1.68
CA ARG A 65 -6.99 1.81 1.10
C ARG A 65 -6.17 3.00 0.61
N ARG A 66 -4.90 2.74 0.33
CA ARG A 66 -3.96 3.75 -0.15
C ARG A 66 -3.56 3.56 -1.61
N VAL A 67 -3.49 2.31 -2.05
CA VAL A 67 -3.05 1.95 -3.39
C VAL A 67 -4.00 0.90 -3.94
N ASP A 68 -4.41 1.10 -5.18
CA ASP A 68 -5.05 0.11 -6.02
C ASP A 68 -3.98 -0.51 -6.92
N ARG A 69 -3.98 -1.84 -7.00
CA ARG A 69 -3.10 -2.58 -7.90
C ARG A 69 -3.91 -3.03 -9.08
N ILE A 70 -3.54 -2.60 -10.28
CA ILE A 70 -4.22 -2.97 -11.51
C ILE A 70 -3.45 -4.13 -12.14
N PRO A 71 -4.07 -5.31 -12.31
CA PRO A 71 -3.38 -6.48 -12.84
C PRO A 71 -3.09 -6.37 -14.35
N PRO A 72 -2.15 -7.19 -14.86
CA PRO A 72 -2.00 -7.47 -16.29
C PRO A 72 -3.30 -7.97 -16.91
N GLN A 73 -3.58 -7.62 -18.18
CA GLN A 73 -4.72 -8.15 -18.93
C GLN A 73 -4.70 -9.68 -19.05
N SER A 74 -3.51 -10.25 -19.20
CA SER A 74 -3.30 -11.71 -19.20
C SER A 74 -3.70 -12.40 -17.89
N ALA A 75 -3.74 -11.67 -16.76
CA ALA A 75 -4.19 -12.20 -15.47
C ALA A 75 -5.66 -11.90 -15.19
N ASP A 76 -6.14 -10.71 -15.57
CA ASP A 76 -7.54 -10.28 -15.48
C ASP A 76 -7.87 -9.35 -16.67
N PRO A 77 -8.69 -9.80 -17.64
CA PRO A 77 -9.04 -9.02 -18.81
C PRO A 77 -9.73 -7.69 -18.50
N ASP A 78 -10.52 -7.62 -17.42
CA ASP A 78 -11.24 -6.42 -17.01
C ASP A 78 -10.34 -5.47 -16.20
N ARG A 79 -9.16 -5.95 -15.79
CA ARG A 79 -8.16 -5.24 -15.00
C ARG A 79 -8.76 -4.59 -13.76
N ALA A 80 -9.60 -5.32 -13.04
CA ALA A 80 -10.25 -4.81 -11.84
C ALA A 80 -9.18 -4.51 -10.76
N PRO A 81 -9.30 -3.40 -10.00
CA PRO A 81 -8.41 -3.13 -8.88
C PRO A 81 -8.39 -4.28 -7.87
N VAL A 82 -7.18 -4.70 -7.49
CA VAL A 82 -6.95 -5.73 -6.46
C VAL A 82 -6.07 -5.21 -5.32
N HIS A 83 -6.15 -5.88 -4.18
CA HIS A 83 -5.44 -5.48 -2.96
C HIS A 83 -4.76 -6.67 -2.30
N ASN A 84 -3.76 -6.38 -1.45
CA ASN A 84 -3.20 -7.41 -0.59
C ASN A 84 -4.05 -7.57 0.68
N ASP A 85 -4.84 -8.64 0.73
CA ASP A 85 -5.67 -9.03 1.88
C ASP A 85 -5.11 -10.23 2.65
N HIS A 86 -3.81 -10.53 2.49
CA HIS A 86 -3.19 -11.67 3.16
C HIS A 86 -3.37 -11.59 4.69
N PRO A 87 -3.79 -12.67 5.38
CA PRO A 87 -4.18 -12.60 6.79
C PRO A 87 -3.03 -12.26 7.75
N THR A 88 -1.77 -12.46 7.34
CA THR A 88 -0.62 -12.03 8.15
C THR A 88 -0.47 -10.50 8.17
N VAL A 89 -1.08 -9.76 7.22
CA VAL A 89 -1.18 -8.30 7.24
C VAL A 89 -1.65 -7.81 8.61
N TRP A 90 -2.66 -8.49 9.17
CA TRP A 90 -3.31 -8.12 10.43
C TRP A 90 -2.40 -8.22 11.65
N ARG A 91 -1.35 -9.04 11.59
CA ARG A 91 -0.45 -9.27 12.72
C ARG A 91 0.77 -8.36 12.72
N HIS A 92 0.94 -7.52 11.70
CA HIS A 92 2.11 -6.64 11.65
C HIS A 92 2.01 -5.51 12.66
N PRO A 93 3.11 -5.17 13.37
CA PRO A 93 3.11 -4.13 14.40
C PRO A 93 2.53 -2.80 13.93
N GLY A 94 2.77 -2.39 12.68
CA GLY A 94 2.24 -1.16 12.12
C GLY A 94 0.72 -1.17 11.93
N VAL A 95 0.12 -2.32 11.56
CA VAL A 95 -1.34 -2.47 11.40
C VAL A 95 -2.00 -2.55 12.77
N THR A 96 -1.43 -3.33 13.69
CA THR A 96 -1.87 -3.40 15.09
C THR A 96 -1.87 -2.03 15.75
N ARG A 97 -0.79 -1.26 15.58
CA ARG A 97 -0.65 0.10 16.13
C ARG A 97 -1.70 1.05 15.53
N ARG A 98 -1.92 1.05 14.21
CA ARG A 98 -2.95 1.88 13.57
C ARG A 98 -4.36 1.53 14.03
N ARG A 99 -4.69 0.24 14.14
CA ARG A 99 -5.97 -0.20 14.70
C ARG A 99 -6.14 0.29 16.12
N ARG A 100 -5.14 0.08 16.98
CA ARG A 100 -5.18 0.55 18.37
C ARG A 100 -5.38 2.06 18.48
N PHE A 101 -4.69 2.87 17.67
CA PHE A 101 -4.88 4.31 17.65
C PHE A 101 -6.28 4.70 17.18
N ARG A 102 -6.73 4.16 16.03
CA ARG A 102 -8.08 4.40 15.54
C ARG A 102 -9.15 3.99 16.55
N ASP A 103 -9.00 2.83 17.17
CA ASP A 103 -9.97 2.32 18.15
C ASP A 103 -9.97 3.22 19.42
N ARG A 104 -8.81 3.77 19.83
CA ARG A 104 -8.74 4.80 20.91
C ARG A 104 -9.39 6.12 20.50
N ASP A 105 -9.16 6.60 19.28
CA ASP A 105 -9.77 7.82 18.76
C ASP A 105 -11.30 7.69 18.70
N LEU A 106 -11.80 6.54 18.23
CA LEU A 106 -13.24 6.22 18.21
C LEU A 106 -13.84 6.12 19.63
N ASN A 107 -13.04 5.69 20.61
CA ASN A 107 -13.47 5.55 21.99
C ASN A 107 -13.26 6.84 22.83
N GLY A 108 -12.67 7.89 22.26
CA GLY A 108 -12.39 9.16 22.96
C GLY A 108 -11.29 9.06 24.03
N GLU A 109 -10.39 8.09 23.93
CA GLU A 109 -9.26 7.94 24.86
C GLU A 109 -8.05 8.77 24.40
N ASP A 110 -8.01 10.03 24.83
CA ASP A 110 -6.88 10.94 24.61
C ASP A 110 -5.56 10.29 25.08
N PRO A 111 -4.45 10.39 24.32
CA PRO A 111 -3.17 9.91 24.82
C PRO A 111 -2.74 10.81 25.99
N ALA A 112 -2.66 10.23 27.19
CA ALA A 112 -1.94 10.87 28.29
C ALA A 112 -0.54 11.22 27.80
N ASP A 113 -0.28 12.52 27.69
CA ASP A 113 1.03 13.09 27.46
C ASP A 113 1.90 12.72 28.67
N SER A 114 2.66 11.64 28.54
CA SER A 114 3.63 11.22 29.56
C SER A 114 4.98 10.97 28.93
N ASP A 115 5.46 11.95 28.17
CA ASP A 115 6.89 12.24 28.10
C ASP A 115 7.18 13.34 29.13
N THR A 116 7.45 12.92 30.36
CA THR A 116 8.20 13.74 31.32
C THR A 116 9.66 13.25 31.27
N PRO A 117 10.65 14.16 31.15
CA PRO A 117 12.06 13.83 30.91
C PRO A 117 12.71 12.99 32.02
#